data_AF-A0A533ZA52-F1
#
_entry.id   AF-A0A533ZA52-F1
#
_cell.length_a   1.000
_cell.length_b   1.000
_cell.length_c   1.000
_cell.angle_alpha   90.00
_cell.angle_beta   90.00
_cell.angle_gamma   90.00
#
_symmetry.space_group_name_H-M   'P 1'
#
loop_
_entity.id
_entity.type
_entity.pdbx_description
1 polymer ?
#
loop_
_entity_poly.entity_id
_entity_poly.type
_entity_poly.pdbx_seq_one_letter_code
_entity_poly.pdbx_strand_id
1 'polypeptide(L)'
;MADYTSVPAFVGRDAVPPNILLLLDNSGSMNTVAYQTSFDATKSYFGLFDPLECYDYGSNKFIPNPAANPTTLGTCTTSPYLWSGSLLNYVSMRRIDMVKWVMMGGTCSAGGRDAQGGCKQLIGQSTFDNSACCLDQTLSVPTSQATDRMPASILPSGSDVYFHLMGSVGALKGTFCVDNDSTQPTSSDCSDGGTYTETKWQIRVDLFENASGIIQQVGAKARFGIMEFKGAGDGGKVLSDVGSNIQDQLTAIESTTPGTWTPLAESLYEAARYYAQIPPAYAGSDYSYNVTNRDPYYFRQPDWVSRAQYVPCCKSFVIIFTDGEPTQDDNVPPALQDYAHAVHGAHCSGATTADPCTPHKTNYANNGSHYLDDVAYYAHTTDLRQATLPVLSETGKDLAGLQNV
;
A
#
# COMPACT_ATOMS: atom_id res chain seq x y z
N MET A 1 -14.90 45.15 -4.08
CA MET A 1 -15.14 45.22 -2.62
C MET A 1 -14.07 44.38 -1.89
N ALA A 2 -12.79 44.61 -2.22
CA ALA A 2 -11.64 43.85 -1.71
C ALA A 2 -10.53 44.76 -1.14
N ASP A 3 -10.68 46.09 -1.21
CA ASP A 3 -9.61 47.03 -0.86
C ASP A 3 -9.57 47.45 0.62
N TYR A 4 -10.51 46.97 1.46
CA TYR A 4 -10.63 47.40 2.87
C TYR A 4 -11.00 46.29 3.87
N THR A 5 -10.81 45.02 3.51
CA THR A 5 -11.02 43.89 4.43
C THR A 5 -9.73 43.11 4.59
N SER A 6 -9.09 43.22 5.77
CA SER A 6 -8.08 42.26 6.20
C SER A 6 -8.71 41.26 7.16
N VAL A 7 -8.56 39.96 6.85
CA VAL A 7 -8.86 38.90 7.81
C VAL A 7 -7.67 38.84 8.76
N PRO A 8 -7.87 38.86 10.10
CA PRO A 8 -6.75 38.69 11.03
C PRO A 8 -6.04 37.37 10.74
N ALA A 9 -4.71 37.37 10.74
CA ALA A 9 -3.87 36.22 10.36
C ALA A 9 -4.21 34.91 11.12
N PHE A 10 -4.92 35.02 12.24
CA PHE A 10 -5.32 33.91 13.12
C PHE A 10 -6.76 33.40 12.89
N VAL A 11 -7.60 34.02 12.06
CA VAL A 11 -9.06 33.70 12.03
C VAL A 11 -9.58 33.16 10.70
N GLY A 12 -8.81 33.09 9.61
CA GLY A 12 -9.45 32.59 8.39
C GLY A 12 -8.69 32.32 7.10
N ARG A 13 -7.38 32.01 7.10
CA ARG A 13 -6.76 31.63 5.82
C ARG A 13 -5.63 30.61 5.76
N ASP A 14 -5.04 30.11 6.84
CA ASP A 14 -3.89 29.19 6.73
C ASP A 14 -3.97 28.05 7.74
N ALA A 15 -4.74 27.01 7.44
CA ALA A 15 -4.61 25.75 8.16
C ALA A 15 -3.24 25.16 7.81
N VAL A 16 -2.30 25.14 8.76
CA VAL A 16 -1.01 24.46 8.61
C VAL A 16 -1.28 23.04 8.09
N PRO A 17 -0.82 22.67 6.89
CA PRO A 17 -1.08 21.34 6.35
C PRO A 17 -0.51 20.28 7.30
N PRO A 18 -1.30 19.25 7.68
CA PRO A 18 -0.83 18.22 8.57
C PRO A 18 0.29 17.42 7.92
N ASN A 19 1.20 16.91 8.75
CA ASN A 19 2.19 15.92 8.36
C ASN A 19 1.56 14.53 8.40
N ILE A 20 1.67 13.76 7.33
CA ILE A 20 1.15 12.39 7.25
C ILE A 20 2.29 11.48 6.78
N LEU A 21 2.76 10.59 7.65
CA LEU A 21 3.67 9.52 7.27
C LEU A 21 2.85 8.28 6.90
N LEU A 22 2.93 7.88 5.63
CA LEU A 22 2.32 6.66 5.13
C LEU A 22 3.33 5.53 5.30
N LEU A 23 2.99 4.54 6.11
CA LEU A 23 3.79 3.35 6.35
C LEU A 23 3.17 2.19 5.55
N LEU A 24 3.88 1.78 4.50
CA LEU A 24 3.43 0.81 3.53
C LEU A 24 3.97 -0.58 3.86
N ASP A 25 3.06 -1.55 3.90
CA ASP A 25 3.40 -2.95 3.98
C ASP A 25 3.96 -3.44 2.65
N ASN A 26 5.19 -3.95 2.72
CA ASN A 26 5.89 -4.64 1.65
C ASN A 26 6.32 -6.04 2.07
N SER A 27 5.59 -6.64 3.02
CA SER A 27 5.81 -8.01 3.45
C SER A 27 5.44 -9.00 2.36
N GLY A 28 5.97 -10.23 2.45
CA GLY A 28 5.71 -11.27 1.46
C GLY A 28 4.21 -11.53 1.20
N SER A 29 3.35 -11.34 2.22
CA SER A 29 1.90 -11.58 2.13
C SER A 29 1.20 -10.57 1.22
N MET A 30 1.81 -9.41 0.97
CA MET A 30 1.27 -8.42 0.02
C MET A 30 1.32 -8.88 -1.45
N ASN A 31 2.02 -9.98 -1.75
CA ASN A 31 1.95 -10.64 -3.06
C ASN A 31 0.69 -11.52 -3.25
N THR A 32 -0.08 -11.74 -2.18
CA THR A 32 -1.35 -12.49 -2.25
C THR A 32 -2.35 -11.78 -3.16
N VAL A 33 -3.23 -12.54 -3.83
CA VAL A 33 -4.37 -11.98 -4.55
C VAL A 33 -5.20 -11.08 -3.65
N ALA A 34 -5.65 -9.95 -4.22
CA ALA A 34 -6.44 -8.97 -3.49
C ALA A 34 -7.81 -9.52 -3.08
N TYR A 35 -8.38 -10.39 -3.92
CA TYR A 35 -9.71 -10.96 -3.74
C TYR A 35 -9.61 -12.46 -3.47
N GLN A 36 -9.93 -12.86 -2.23
CA GLN A 36 -9.77 -14.25 -1.75
C GLN A 36 -11.09 -15.02 -1.63
N THR A 37 -12.22 -14.35 -1.81
CA THR A 37 -13.54 -15.00 -1.83
C THR A 37 -13.88 -15.45 -3.25
N SER A 38 -14.73 -16.46 -3.40
CA SER A 38 -15.25 -16.87 -4.70
C SER A 38 -15.77 -15.69 -5.52
N PHE A 39 -15.51 -15.72 -6.83
CA PHE A 39 -16.01 -14.71 -7.75
C PHE A 39 -17.53 -14.65 -7.70
N ASP A 40 -18.03 -13.42 -7.64
CA ASP A 40 -19.45 -13.11 -7.63
C ASP A 40 -19.70 -12.07 -8.73
N ALA A 41 -20.33 -12.51 -9.82
CA ALA A 41 -20.65 -11.68 -10.97
C ALA A 41 -21.54 -10.45 -10.65
N THR A 42 -22.11 -10.37 -9.44
CA THR A 42 -22.92 -9.24 -8.96
C THR A 42 -22.12 -8.21 -8.16
N LYS A 43 -20.84 -8.47 -7.87
CA LYS A 43 -19.94 -7.57 -7.13
C LYS A 43 -18.94 -6.87 -8.04
N SER A 44 -18.73 -5.59 -7.77
CA SER A 44 -17.67 -4.82 -8.41
C SER A 44 -16.35 -5.07 -7.70
N TYR A 45 -15.34 -5.49 -8.47
CA TYR A 45 -13.96 -5.61 -8.01
C TYR A 45 -13.18 -4.42 -8.52
N PHE A 46 -12.47 -3.71 -7.64
CA PHE A 46 -11.69 -2.50 -7.95
C PHE A 46 -10.22 -2.82 -8.26
N GLY A 47 -9.57 -1.93 -9.01
CA GLY A 47 -8.15 -2.06 -9.34
C GLY A 47 -7.77 -1.18 -10.51
N LEU A 48 -6.84 -1.68 -11.35
CA LEU A 48 -6.36 -0.94 -12.52
C LEU A 48 -7.44 -0.77 -13.61
N PHE A 49 -8.45 -1.64 -13.61
CA PHE A 49 -9.53 -1.64 -14.59
C PHE A 49 -10.80 -0.99 -13.98
N ASP A 50 -11.62 -0.34 -14.80
CA ASP A 50 -12.93 0.14 -14.37
C ASP A 50 -13.92 -1.04 -14.38
N PRO A 51 -14.62 -1.35 -13.26
CA PRO A 51 -15.53 -2.49 -13.19
C PRO A 51 -16.69 -2.47 -14.22
N LEU A 52 -17.04 -1.29 -14.74
CA LEU A 52 -18.12 -1.09 -15.72
C LEU A 52 -17.61 -0.95 -17.16
N GLU A 53 -16.30 -1.05 -17.38
CA GLU A 53 -15.69 -0.94 -18.70
C GLU A 53 -15.39 -2.33 -19.28
N CYS A 54 -15.54 -2.45 -20.60
CA CYS A 54 -15.11 -3.61 -21.38
C CYS A 54 -13.82 -3.29 -22.12
N TYR A 55 -12.93 -4.28 -22.23
CA TYR A 55 -11.57 -4.08 -22.73
C TYR A 55 -11.27 -4.96 -23.94
N ASP A 56 -10.87 -4.31 -25.03
CA ASP A 56 -10.12 -4.95 -26.10
C ASP A 56 -8.73 -5.31 -25.62
N TYR A 57 -8.10 -6.29 -26.26
CA TYR A 57 -6.70 -6.63 -26.02
C TYR A 57 -5.92 -6.68 -27.32
N GLY A 58 -4.83 -5.92 -27.36
CA GLY A 58 -3.96 -5.84 -28.53
C GLY A 58 -2.64 -5.19 -28.16
N SER A 59 -1.56 -5.59 -28.85
CA SER A 59 -0.21 -5.08 -28.56
C SER A 59 0.21 -5.24 -27.09
N ASN A 60 -0.17 -6.37 -26.48
CA ASN A 60 0.13 -6.73 -25.09
C ASN A 60 -0.40 -5.74 -24.04
N LYS A 61 -1.61 -5.22 -24.27
CA LYS A 61 -2.31 -4.33 -23.34
C LYS A 61 -3.81 -4.42 -23.53
N PHE A 62 -4.53 -4.12 -22.45
CA PHE A 62 -5.95 -3.88 -22.41
C PHE A 62 -6.24 -2.43 -22.79
N ILE A 63 -7.24 -2.23 -23.64
CA ILE A 63 -7.67 -0.94 -24.15
C ILE A 63 -9.17 -0.81 -23.86
N PRO A 64 -9.60 0.19 -23.06
CA PRO A 64 -11.01 0.47 -22.85
C PRO A 64 -11.80 0.58 -24.17
N ASN A 65 -12.98 -0.02 -24.24
CA ASN A 65 -13.91 0.06 -25.37
C ASN A 65 -15.29 0.52 -24.87
N PRO A 66 -15.51 1.86 -24.80
CA PRO A 66 -16.75 2.40 -24.24
C PRO A 66 -18.01 2.01 -25.01
N ALA A 67 -17.88 1.64 -26.29
CA ALA A 67 -19.00 1.23 -27.13
C ALA A 67 -19.56 -0.15 -26.72
N ALA A 68 -18.80 -0.93 -25.95
CA ALA A 68 -19.17 -2.25 -25.47
C ALA A 68 -19.54 -2.29 -23.99
N ASN A 69 -19.50 -1.16 -23.28
CA ASN A 69 -19.73 -1.10 -21.85
C ASN A 69 -21.18 -1.48 -21.48
N PRO A 70 -21.37 -2.29 -20.44
CA PRO A 70 -22.69 -2.54 -19.90
C PRO A 70 -23.20 -1.33 -19.10
N THR A 71 -24.51 -1.15 -19.03
CA THR A 71 -25.17 -0.06 -18.26
C THR A 71 -25.20 -0.32 -16.75
N THR A 72 -25.03 -1.58 -16.36
CA THR A 72 -24.86 -2.04 -14.98
C THR A 72 -23.70 -3.02 -14.96
N LEU A 73 -23.18 -3.35 -13.78
CA LEU A 73 -22.17 -4.41 -13.66
C LEU A 73 -22.66 -5.68 -14.41
N GLY A 74 -21.86 -6.19 -15.33
CA GLY A 74 -22.37 -7.18 -16.27
C GLY A 74 -21.41 -7.64 -17.35
N THR A 75 -22.00 -8.20 -18.39
CA THR A 75 -21.35 -8.90 -19.50
C THR A 75 -20.93 -7.95 -20.62
N CYS A 76 -19.82 -8.27 -21.29
CA CYS A 76 -19.30 -7.58 -22.46
C CYS A 76 -19.79 -8.30 -23.73
N THR A 77 -21.05 -8.08 -24.12
CA THR A 77 -21.76 -8.89 -25.12
C THR A 77 -21.33 -8.66 -26.58
N THR A 78 -20.38 -7.76 -26.82
CA THR A 78 -19.88 -7.47 -28.17
C THR A 78 -18.93 -8.58 -28.61
N SER A 79 -19.31 -9.35 -29.64
CA SER A 79 -18.43 -10.35 -30.24
C SER A 79 -17.23 -9.70 -30.94
N PRO A 80 -15.99 -10.24 -30.81
CA PRO A 80 -15.61 -11.40 -30.00
C PRO A 80 -15.50 -10.97 -28.53
N TYR A 81 -16.29 -11.58 -27.64
CA TYR A 81 -16.49 -11.15 -26.25
C TYR A 81 -15.26 -10.49 -25.61
N LEU A 82 -15.43 -9.24 -25.20
CA LEU A 82 -14.36 -8.44 -24.61
C LEU A 82 -14.12 -8.84 -23.14
N TRP A 83 -12.99 -8.40 -22.60
CA TRP A 83 -12.70 -8.58 -21.19
C TRP A 83 -13.52 -7.62 -20.32
N SER A 84 -14.19 -8.14 -19.31
CA SER A 84 -14.84 -7.33 -18.28
C SER A 84 -13.80 -6.77 -17.32
N GLY A 85 -13.82 -5.46 -17.06
CA GLY A 85 -12.91 -4.84 -16.09
C GLY A 85 -13.07 -5.38 -14.67
N SER A 86 -14.30 -5.74 -14.26
CA SER A 86 -14.53 -6.35 -12.93
C SER A 86 -13.88 -7.75 -12.85
N LEU A 87 -14.01 -8.57 -13.89
CA LEU A 87 -13.31 -9.87 -13.94
C LEU A 87 -11.80 -9.68 -13.94
N LEU A 88 -11.27 -8.75 -14.75
CA LEU A 88 -9.84 -8.44 -14.80
C LEU A 88 -9.31 -8.03 -13.43
N ASN A 89 -10.00 -7.13 -12.71
CA ASN A 89 -9.59 -6.76 -11.35
C ASN A 89 -9.60 -7.95 -10.39
N TYR A 90 -10.59 -8.84 -10.48
CA TYR A 90 -10.63 -10.03 -9.63
C TYR A 90 -9.42 -10.95 -9.88
N VAL A 91 -9.10 -11.23 -11.15
CA VAL A 91 -8.11 -12.25 -11.52
C VAL A 91 -6.67 -11.75 -11.58
N SER A 92 -6.45 -10.44 -11.58
CA SER A 92 -5.11 -9.86 -11.84
C SER A 92 -4.52 -9.04 -10.71
N MET A 93 -5.31 -8.65 -9.71
CA MET A 93 -4.87 -7.74 -8.65
C MET A 93 -4.27 -8.49 -7.46
N ARG A 94 -3.10 -8.04 -6.99
CA ARG A 94 -2.52 -8.41 -5.69
C ARG A 94 -2.80 -7.33 -4.65
N ARG A 95 -2.62 -7.64 -3.36
CA ARG A 95 -2.77 -6.66 -2.27
C ARG A 95 -1.87 -5.44 -2.48
N ILE A 96 -0.62 -5.64 -2.95
CA ILE A 96 0.28 -4.53 -3.28
C ILE A 96 -0.24 -3.65 -4.43
N ASP A 97 -0.85 -4.25 -5.46
CA ASP A 97 -1.44 -3.49 -6.57
C ASP A 97 -2.57 -2.58 -6.05
N MET A 98 -3.35 -3.04 -5.07
CA MET A 98 -4.41 -2.25 -4.44
C MET A 98 -3.86 -1.08 -3.63
N VAL A 99 -2.81 -1.29 -2.85
CA VAL A 99 -2.15 -0.20 -2.11
C VAL A 99 -1.62 0.86 -3.07
N LYS A 100 -0.93 0.45 -4.15
CA LYS A 100 -0.43 1.38 -5.16
C LYS A 100 -1.57 2.07 -5.92
N TRP A 101 -2.66 1.35 -6.22
CA TRP A 101 -3.85 1.94 -6.84
C TRP A 101 -4.42 3.07 -5.98
N VAL A 102 -4.69 2.80 -4.70
CA VAL A 102 -5.26 3.79 -3.77
C VAL A 102 -4.30 4.96 -3.53
N MET A 103 -3.01 4.69 -3.32
CA MET A 103 -2.05 5.74 -2.96
C MET A 103 -1.70 6.66 -4.12
N MET A 104 -1.49 6.07 -5.30
CA MET A 104 -0.82 6.76 -6.39
C MET A 104 -1.48 6.59 -7.77
N GLY A 105 -2.66 5.95 -7.85
CA GLY A 105 -3.33 5.67 -9.11
C GLY A 105 -2.71 4.48 -9.87
N GLY A 106 -2.00 3.61 -9.16
CA GLY A 106 -1.39 2.40 -9.71
C GLY A 106 0.05 2.60 -10.16
N THR A 107 0.73 1.49 -10.45
CA THR A 107 2.06 1.50 -11.05
C THR A 107 1.96 1.91 -12.51
N CYS A 108 2.78 2.89 -12.88
CA CYS A 108 2.87 3.43 -14.21
C CYS A 108 3.96 2.71 -15.01
N SER A 109 3.75 2.53 -16.30
CA SER A 109 4.83 2.11 -17.19
C SER A 109 5.97 3.13 -17.14
N ALA A 110 7.22 2.65 -17.24
CA ALA A 110 8.41 3.49 -17.06
C ALA A 110 8.35 4.80 -17.88
N GLY A 111 8.51 5.93 -17.19
CA GLY A 111 8.46 7.26 -17.79
C GLY A 111 7.05 7.78 -18.13
N GLY A 112 5.99 7.07 -17.76
CA GLY A 112 4.61 7.44 -18.10
C GLY A 112 3.93 8.44 -17.15
N ARG A 113 4.59 8.84 -16.05
CA ARG A 113 4.03 9.82 -15.11
C ARG A 113 4.19 11.24 -15.64
N ASP A 114 3.11 12.03 -15.55
CA ASP A 114 3.17 13.45 -15.86
C ASP A 114 3.73 14.29 -14.68
N ALA A 115 3.82 15.60 -14.89
CA ALA A 115 4.35 16.53 -13.88
C ALA A 115 3.51 16.58 -12.59
N GLN A 116 2.21 16.26 -12.68
CA GLN A 116 1.28 16.19 -11.56
C GLN A 116 1.25 14.79 -10.90
N GLY A 117 2.03 13.84 -11.43
CA GLY A 117 2.13 12.47 -10.93
C GLY A 117 1.00 11.55 -11.40
N GLY A 118 0.16 12.00 -12.34
CA GLY A 118 -0.86 11.18 -12.98
C GLY A 118 -0.27 10.24 -14.02
N CYS A 119 -0.96 9.14 -14.31
CA CYS A 119 -0.53 8.17 -15.33
C CYS A 119 -1.71 7.57 -16.09
N LYS A 120 -1.56 7.40 -17.42
CA LYS A 120 -2.54 6.69 -18.26
C LYS A 120 -2.18 5.24 -18.52
N GLN A 121 -0.90 4.90 -18.47
CA GLN A 121 -0.37 3.60 -18.86
C GLN A 121 -0.02 2.81 -17.61
N LEU A 122 -0.99 2.09 -17.08
CA LEU A 122 -0.81 1.35 -15.83
C LEU A 122 -0.34 -0.08 -16.12
N ILE A 123 0.45 -0.61 -15.20
CA ILE A 123 0.95 -1.99 -15.24
C ILE A 123 0.70 -2.66 -13.89
N GLY A 124 0.46 -3.96 -13.92
CA GLY A 124 0.46 -4.77 -12.70
C GLY A 124 1.87 -4.93 -12.14
N GLN A 125 1.96 -5.28 -10.86
CA GLN A 125 3.22 -5.59 -10.18
C GLN A 125 4.04 -6.59 -11.01
N SER A 126 5.26 -6.19 -11.38
CA SER A 126 6.19 -6.97 -12.22
C SER A 126 7.56 -7.17 -11.58
N THR A 127 7.84 -6.53 -10.44
CA THR A 127 9.00 -6.82 -9.62
C THR A 127 8.57 -7.76 -8.49
N PHE A 128 9.26 -8.88 -8.36
CA PHE A 128 8.95 -9.88 -7.33
C PHE A 128 10.24 -10.40 -6.75
N ASP A 129 10.26 -10.54 -5.43
CA ASP A 129 11.18 -11.41 -4.75
C ASP A 129 10.75 -12.86 -5.01
N ASN A 130 11.66 -13.69 -5.52
CA ASN A 130 11.39 -15.10 -5.79
C ASN A 130 11.27 -15.94 -4.49
N SER A 131 11.45 -15.34 -3.32
CA SER A 131 11.31 -15.97 -2.01
C SER A 131 10.09 -15.51 -1.20
N ALA A 132 9.23 -14.63 -1.76
CA ALA A 132 8.03 -14.18 -1.08
C ALA A 132 7.06 -15.34 -0.73
N CYS A 133 6.24 -15.21 0.31
CA CYS A 133 5.42 -16.32 0.83
C CYS A 133 4.21 -16.72 -0.04
N CYS A 134 3.93 -16.00 -1.13
CA CYS A 134 2.71 -16.14 -1.93
C CYS A 134 2.98 -16.07 -3.45
N LEU A 135 4.01 -16.78 -3.93
CA LEU A 135 4.52 -16.67 -5.30
C LEU A 135 3.58 -17.21 -6.39
N ASP A 136 2.84 -18.27 -6.08
CA ASP A 136 1.73 -18.73 -6.94
C ASP A 136 0.42 -18.35 -6.29
N GLN A 137 -0.49 -17.84 -7.10
CA GLN A 137 -1.85 -17.49 -6.71
C GLN A 137 -2.79 -17.95 -7.83
N THR A 138 -3.37 -19.13 -7.63
CA THR A 138 -4.35 -19.71 -8.55
C THR A 138 -5.76 -19.33 -8.10
N LEU A 139 -6.51 -18.66 -8.97
CA LEU A 139 -7.92 -18.31 -8.79
C LEU A 139 -8.79 -19.16 -9.70
N SER A 140 -9.99 -19.49 -9.24
CA SER A 140 -10.99 -20.23 -10.02
C SER A 140 -12.27 -19.40 -10.16
N VAL A 141 -12.84 -19.40 -11.36
CA VAL A 141 -14.12 -18.76 -11.68
C VAL A 141 -15.00 -19.77 -12.41
N PRO A 142 -16.26 -19.99 -11.99
CA PRO A 142 -17.17 -20.85 -12.72
C PRO A 142 -17.33 -20.38 -14.17
N THR A 143 -17.26 -21.29 -15.14
CA THR A 143 -17.38 -20.95 -16.58
C THR A 143 -18.71 -20.28 -16.87
N SER A 144 -19.78 -20.66 -16.17
CA SER A 144 -21.08 -19.97 -16.22
C SER A 144 -21.03 -18.49 -15.82
N GLN A 145 -20.13 -18.10 -14.93
CA GLN A 145 -19.94 -16.69 -14.53
C GLN A 145 -18.93 -15.96 -15.41
N ALA A 146 -17.91 -16.66 -15.91
CA ALA A 146 -16.91 -16.12 -16.83
C ALA A 146 -17.45 -15.92 -18.26
N THR A 147 -18.50 -16.66 -18.63
CA THR A 147 -19.21 -16.50 -19.91
C THR A 147 -19.62 -15.03 -20.10
N ASP A 148 -19.35 -14.51 -21.30
CA ASP A 148 -19.56 -13.12 -21.70
C ASP A 148 -18.79 -12.07 -20.86
N ARG A 149 -17.74 -12.47 -20.12
CA ARG A 149 -16.83 -11.56 -19.38
C ARG A 149 -15.36 -11.71 -19.79
N MET A 150 -15.07 -12.66 -20.68
CA MET A 150 -13.77 -12.90 -21.29
C MET A 150 -13.96 -13.48 -22.70
N PRO A 151 -12.92 -13.50 -23.55
CA PRO A 151 -13.03 -14.05 -24.90
C PRO A 151 -13.45 -15.52 -24.91
N ALA A 152 -14.52 -15.84 -25.65
CA ALA A 152 -15.05 -17.22 -25.71
C ALA A 152 -14.06 -18.23 -26.32
N SER A 153 -13.07 -17.77 -27.09
CA SER A 153 -12.03 -18.63 -27.68
C SER A 153 -11.08 -19.24 -26.65
N ILE A 154 -11.02 -18.67 -25.45
CA ILE A 154 -10.17 -19.13 -24.33
C ILE A 154 -11.01 -19.53 -23.12
N LEU A 155 -12.31 -19.73 -23.30
CA LEU A 155 -13.18 -20.22 -22.25
C LEU A 155 -13.15 -21.76 -22.30
N PRO A 156 -12.69 -22.44 -21.23
CA PRO A 156 -12.64 -23.90 -21.22
C PRO A 156 -14.05 -24.50 -21.21
N SER A 157 -14.17 -25.73 -21.68
CA SER A 157 -15.44 -26.49 -21.67
C SER A 157 -15.81 -27.07 -20.30
N GLY A 158 -14.92 -26.95 -19.31
CA GLY A 158 -15.09 -27.44 -17.94
C GLY A 158 -16.06 -26.62 -17.08
N SER A 159 -16.16 -26.98 -15.80
CA SER A 159 -16.99 -26.24 -14.83
C SER A 159 -16.40 -24.89 -14.46
N ASP A 160 -15.07 -24.79 -14.47
CA ASP A 160 -14.34 -23.62 -14.01
C ASP A 160 -13.23 -23.27 -15.02
N VAL A 161 -12.90 -21.97 -15.04
CA VAL A 161 -11.70 -21.43 -15.65
C VAL A 161 -10.75 -21.02 -14.53
N TYR A 162 -9.46 -21.28 -14.72
CA TYR A 162 -8.43 -21.01 -13.74
C TYR A 162 -7.53 -19.88 -14.22
N PHE A 163 -7.09 -19.06 -13.27
CA PHE A 163 -6.22 -17.92 -13.51
C PHE A 163 -5.00 -18.02 -12.60
N HIS A 164 -3.81 -18.02 -13.19
CA HIS A 164 -2.56 -18.13 -12.42
C HIS A 164 -1.80 -16.81 -12.43
N LEU A 165 -1.48 -16.33 -11.22
CA LEU A 165 -0.72 -15.10 -10.99
C LEU A 165 0.65 -15.43 -10.37
N MET A 166 1.60 -15.85 -11.22
CA MET A 166 2.89 -16.39 -10.75
C MET A 166 4.03 -15.37 -10.76
N GLY A 167 4.54 -15.02 -9.58
CA GLY A 167 5.75 -14.20 -9.39
C GLY A 167 7.06 -15.00 -9.38
N SER A 168 7.01 -16.31 -9.07
CA SER A 168 8.20 -17.20 -9.04
C SER A 168 8.78 -17.49 -10.41
N VAL A 169 7.94 -17.52 -11.45
CA VAL A 169 8.38 -17.69 -12.84
C VAL A 169 8.78 -16.32 -13.37
N GLY A 170 10.09 -16.11 -13.56
CA GLY A 170 10.66 -14.81 -13.96
C GLY A 170 9.99 -14.15 -15.18
N ALA A 171 9.41 -14.96 -16.08
CA ALA A 171 8.76 -14.50 -17.29
C ALA A 171 7.23 -14.27 -17.17
N LEU A 172 6.61 -14.63 -16.04
CA LEU A 172 5.18 -14.40 -15.77
C LEU A 172 4.93 -13.18 -14.86
N LYS A 173 6.00 -12.48 -14.47
CA LYS A 173 5.95 -11.27 -13.65
C LYS A 173 5.18 -10.16 -14.39
N GLY A 174 4.09 -9.64 -13.79
CA GLY A 174 3.21 -8.64 -14.42
C GLY A 174 2.27 -9.22 -15.47
N THR A 175 2.05 -10.53 -15.45
CA THR A 175 1.11 -11.24 -16.34
C THR A 175 0.22 -12.18 -15.53
N PHE A 176 -0.84 -12.69 -16.16
CA PHE A 176 -1.59 -13.83 -15.67
C PHE A 176 -1.81 -14.86 -16.79
N CYS A 177 -2.00 -16.11 -16.40
CA CYS A 177 -2.33 -17.23 -17.30
C CYS A 177 -3.80 -17.58 -17.19
N VAL A 178 -4.40 -18.05 -18.27
CA VAL A 178 -5.75 -18.63 -18.31
C VAL A 178 -5.64 -20.11 -18.65
N ASP A 179 -6.29 -20.94 -17.85
CA ASP A 179 -6.19 -22.40 -17.87
C ASP A 179 -7.56 -23.08 -17.68
N ASN A 180 -7.66 -24.35 -18.07
CA ASN A 180 -8.82 -25.23 -17.86
C ASN A 180 -8.72 -26.07 -16.58
N ASP A 181 -7.57 -26.10 -15.89
CA ASP A 181 -7.43 -26.76 -14.60
C ASP A 181 -6.50 -26.00 -13.63
N SER A 182 -6.32 -26.53 -12.43
CA SER A 182 -5.55 -25.86 -11.36
C SER A 182 -4.06 -26.15 -11.41
N THR A 183 -3.56 -26.84 -12.42
CA THR A 183 -2.14 -27.21 -12.53
C THR A 183 -1.34 -25.96 -12.86
N GLN A 184 -0.38 -25.63 -11.99
CA GLN A 184 0.39 -24.41 -12.15
C GLN A 184 1.34 -24.51 -13.37
N PRO A 185 1.48 -23.43 -14.15
CA PRO A 185 2.44 -23.42 -15.25
C PRO A 185 3.88 -23.51 -14.74
N THR A 186 4.70 -24.29 -15.45
CA THR A 186 6.12 -24.49 -15.09
C THR A 186 7.07 -23.67 -15.95
N SER A 187 6.55 -22.95 -16.94
CA SER A 187 7.31 -22.24 -17.96
C SER A 187 6.79 -20.82 -18.18
N SER A 188 7.53 -20.05 -18.98
CA SER A 188 7.16 -18.67 -19.35
C SER A 188 5.88 -18.55 -20.18
N ASP A 189 5.39 -19.64 -20.74
CA ASP A 189 4.35 -19.62 -21.78
C ASP A 189 2.99 -20.09 -21.26
N CYS A 190 2.81 -20.10 -19.94
CA CYS A 190 1.62 -20.60 -19.26
C CYS A 190 1.33 -22.09 -19.46
N SER A 191 2.19 -22.84 -20.17
CA SER A 191 1.98 -24.26 -20.37
C SER A 191 2.33 -25.10 -19.14
N ASP A 192 1.46 -26.05 -18.85
CA ASP A 192 1.59 -27.08 -17.82
C ASP A 192 1.86 -28.48 -18.41
N GLY A 193 1.79 -28.63 -19.74
CA GLY A 193 1.95 -29.88 -20.47
C GLY A 193 0.65 -30.60 -20.82
N GLY A 194 -0.51 -29.97 -20.60
CA GLY A 194 -1.85 -30.47 -20.93
C GLY A 194 -2.21 -30.42 -22.42
N THR A 195 -3.47 -30.76 -22.73
CA THR A 195 -4.03 -30.68 -24.09
C THR A 195 -4.74 -29.37 -24.39
N TYR A 196 -5.00 -28.57 -23.36
CA TYR A 196 -5.55 -27.24 -23.53
C TYR A 196 -4.47 -26.32 -24.10
N THR A 197 -4.87 -25.17 -24.64
CA THR A 197 -3.92 -24.17 -25.11
C THR A 197 -4.02 -22.99 -24.17
N GLU A 198 -3.13 -22.98 -23.18
CA GLU A 198 -3.08 -21.93 -22.17
C GLU A 198 -2.70 -20.60 -22.82
N THR A 199 -3.21 -19.51 -22.25
CA THR A 199 -2.95 -18.17 -22.80
C THR A 199 -2.40 -17.24 -21.74
N LYS A 200 -1.43 -16.42 -22.15
CA LYS A 200 -0.73 -15.45 -21.31
C LYS A 200 -1.21 -14.03 -21.60
N TRP A 201 -1.51 -13.27 -20.56
CA TRP A 201 -2.05 -11.91 -20.67
C TRP A 201 -1.22 -10.95 -19.84
N GLN A 202 -0.70 -9.90 -20.48
CA GLN A 202 0.07 -8.87 -19.80
C GLN A 202 -0.87 -7.92 -19.06
N ILE A 203 -0.64 -7.73 -17.76
CA ILE A 203 -1.40 -6.80 -16.93
C ILE A 203 -0.90 -5.39 -17.25
N ARG A 204 -1.45 -4.81 -18.31
CA ARG A 204 -1.19 -3.46 -18.76
C ARG A 204 -2.46 -2.86 -19.30
N VAL A 205 -2.79 -1.63 -18.89
CA VAL A 205 -3.97 -0.90 -19.37
C VAL A 205 -3.58 0.51 -19.77
N ASP A 206 -4.09 0.95 -20.93
CA ASP A 206 -3.97 2.34 -21.37
C ASP A 206 -5.33 3.03 -21.18
N LEU A 207 -5.44 3.84 -20.13
CA LEU A 207 -6.64 4.60 -19.78
C LEU A 207 -6.80 5.83 -20.69
N PHE A 208 -8.04 6.31 -20.85
CA PHE A 208 -8.31 7.57 -21.56
C PHE A 208 -7.84 8.80 -20.78
N GLU A 209 -7.94 8.72 -19.45
CA GLU A 209 -7.61 9.78 -18.51
C GLU A 209 -6.48 9.36 -17.57
N ASN A 210 -5.83 10.34 -16.95
CA ASN A 210 -4.80 10.06 -15.96
C ASN A 210 -5.44 9.50 -14.70
N ALA A 211 -5.01 8.30 -14.29
CA ALA A 211 -5.24 7.82 -12.95
C ALA A 211 -4.40 8.61 -11.94
N SER A 212 -4.99 8.82 -10.77
CA SER A 212 -4.36 9.51 -9.64
C SER A 212 -4.88 8.90 -8.33
N GLY A 213 -4.03 8.84 -7.31
CA GLY A 213 -4.37 8.33 -5.99
C GLY A 213 -4.51 9.43 -4.95
N ILE A 214 -4.61 9.02 -3.68
CA ILE A 214 -4.81 9.93 -2.55
C ILE A 214 -3.73 11.00 -2.48
N ILE A 215 -2.47 10.67 -2.77
CA ILE A 215 -1.36 11.63 -2.65
C ILE A 215 -1.55 12.80 -3.63
N GLN A 216 -1.90 12.51 -4.88
CA GLN A 216 -2.19 13.52 -5.87
C GLN A 216 -3.49 14.30 -5.55
N GLN A 217 -4.55 13.60 -5.14
CA GLN A 217 -5.87 14.21 -4.92
C GLN A 217 -5.91 15.12 -3.68
N VAL A 218 -5.22 14.74 -2.60
CA VAL A 218 -5.04 15.58 -1.41
C VAL A 218 -4.08 16.72 -1.72
N GLY A 219 -2.99 16.44 -2.43
CA GLY A 219 -2.02 17.43 -2.88
C GLY A 219 -1.49 18.28 -1.72
N ALA A 220 -1.44 19.60 -1.93
CA ALA A 220 -0.89 20.56 -0.96
C ALA A 220 -1.69 20.68 0.36
N LYS A 221 -2.84 20.01 0.49
CA LYS A 221 -3.64 20.01 1.73
C LYS A 221 -3.01 19.17 2.84
N ALA A 222 -2.04 18.33 2.54
CA ALA A 222 -1.25 17.58 3.52
C ALA A 222 0.20 17.43 3.06
N ARG A 223 1.11 17.21 4.01
CA ARG A 223 2.52 16.93 3.74
C ARG A 223 2.78 15.45 3.94
N PHE A 224 2.90 14.70 2.84
CA PHE A 224 3.16 13.28 2.89
C PHE A 224 4.64 12.96 3.11
N GLY A 225 4.91 11.91 3.88
CA GLY A 225 6.16 11.15 3.87
C GLY A 225 5.84 9.69 3.61
N ILE A 226 6.81 8.94 3.08
CA ILE A 226 6.65 7.52 2.75
C ILE A 226 7.66 6.69 3.54
N MET A 227 7.16 5.64 4.18
CA MET A 227 7.93 4.64 4.91
C MET A 227 7.47 3.25 4.46
N GLU A 228 8.36 2.26 4.50
CA GLU A 228 8.03 0.84 4.30
C GLU A 228 8.78 -0.02 5.29
N PHE A 229 8.41 -1.30 5.44
CA PHE A 229 9.22 -2.22 6.22
C PHE A 229 10.58 -2.45 5.56
N LYS A 230 11.60 -2.64 6.40
CA LYS A 230 12.95 -2.90 5.93
C LYS A 230 13.09 -4.35 5.47
N GLY A 231 13.92 -4.58 4.45
CA GLY A 231 14.11 -5.92 3.90
C GLY A 231 14.97 -6.87 4.76
N ALA A 232 15.81 -6.34 5.64
CA ALA A 232 16.64 -7.13 6.55
C ALA A 232 16.84 -6.39 7.87
N GLY A 233 16.70 -7.11 8.99
CA GLY A 233 16.70 -6.53 10.33
C GLY A 233 15.37 -5.88 10.70
N ASP A 234 15.37 -5.13 11.81
CA ASP A 234 14.16 -4.73 12.53
C ASP A 234 13.58 -3.39 12.05
N GLY A 235 12.26 -3.22 12.18
CA GLY A 235 11.55 -1.98 11.89
C GLY A 235 11.48 -1.58 10.41
N GLY A 236 11.28 -0.29 10.17
CA GLY A 236 11.02 0.27 8.85
C GLY A 236 12.02 1.34 8.43
N LYS A 237 11.96 1.75 7.17
CA LYS A 237 12.83 2.77 6.58
C LYS A 237 12.03 3.88 5.89
N VAL A 238 12.47 5.12 6.05
CA VAL A 238 11.87 6.28 5.37
C VAL A 238 12.38 6.34 3.93
N LEU A 239 11.47 6.21 2.97
CA LEU A 239 11.77 6.32 1.54
C LEU A 239 11.68 7.77 1.03
N SER A 240 10.79 8.56 1.64
CA SER A 240 10.58 9.96 1.27
C SER A 240 10.21 10.76 2.51
N ASP A 241 10.98 11.80 2.80
CA ASP A 241 10.74 12.67 3.97
C ASP A 241 9.40 13.41 3.85
N VAL A 242 8.79 13.72 4.99
CA VAL A 242 7.55 14.51 5.09
C VAL A 242 7.70 15.88 4.41
N GLY A 243 6.84 16.12 3.41
CA GLY A 243 6.87 17.34 2.61
C GLY A 243 7.93 17.34 1.51
N SER A 244 8.44 16.16 1.12
CA SER A 244 9.13 15.93 -0.15
C SER A 244 8.25 16.26 -1.35
N ASN A 245 8.87 16.34 -2.54
CA ASN A 245 8.11 16.59 -3.75
C ASN A 245 7.31 15.34 -4.14
N ILE A 246 6.20 15.53 -4.85
CA ILE A 246 5.29 14.45 -5.20
C ILE A 246 5.95 13.35 -6.03
N GLN A 247 6.91 13.69 -6.90
CA GLN A 247 7.58 12.70 -7.75
C GLN A 247 8.46 11.76 -6.93
N ASP A 248 9.15 12.26 -5.90
CA ASP A 248 9.94 11.43 -4.98
C ASP A 248 9.02 10.46 -4.21
N GLN A 249 7.87 10.95 -3.72
CA GLN A 249 6.89 10.14 -3.00
C GLN A 249 6.31 9.05 -3.90
N LEU A 250 5.92 9.39 -5.13
CA LEU A 250 5.37 8.44 -6.07
C LEU A 250 6.43 7.39 -6.47
N THR A 251 7.66 7.83 -6.75
CA THR A 251 8.77 6.92 -7.09
C THR A 251 9.07 5.95 -5.95
N ALA A 252 9.04 6.43 -4.70
CA ALA A 252 9.21 5.59 -3.51
C ALA A 252 8.18 4.44 -3.49
N ILE A 253 6.88 4.78 -3.57
CA ILE A 253 5.78 3.80 -3.55
C ILE A 253 5.85 2.85 -4.75
N GLU A 254 6.16 3.38 -5.93
CA GLU A 254 6.26 2.60 -7.16
C GLU A 254 7.33 1.51 -7.06
N SER A 255 8.47 1.87 -6.46
CA SER A 255 9.63 0.99 -6.28
C SER A 255 9.46 -0.08 -5.20
N THR A 256 8.49 0.11 -4.28
CA THR A 256 8.18 -0.87 -3.24
C THR A 256 7.87 -2.23 -3.86
N THR A 257 8.60 -3.25 -3.43
CA THR A 257 8.46 -4.62 -3.89
C THR A 257 8.19 -5.52 -2.69
N PRO A 258 7.13 -6.34 -2.70
CA PRO A 258 6.84 -7.18 -1.56
C PRO A 258 7.80 -8.36 -1.43
N GLY A 259 8.30 -8.57 -0.22
CA GLY A 259 9.23 -9.67 0.10
C GLY A 259 9.77 -9.67 1.53
N THR A 260 9.36 -8.72 2.38
CA THR A 260 9.90 -8.56 3.74
C THR A 260 9.05 -9.32 4.79
N TRP A 261 9.45 -9.22 6.05
CA TRP A 261 8.60 -9.56 7.20
C TRP A 261 7.64 -8.39 7.54
N THR A 262 6.81 -8.54 8.59
CA THR A 262 5.80 -7.55 8.99
C THR A 262 6.10 -6.95 10.37
N PRO A 263 7.20 -6.20 10.53
CA PRO A 263 7.64 -5.62 11.82
C PRO A 263 6.81 -4.39 12.21
N LEU A 264 5.53 -4.58 12.57
CA LEU A 264 4.57 -3.48 12.76
C LEU A 264 4.95 -2.53 13.90
N ALA A 265 5.16 -3.05 15.10
CA ALA A 265 5.48 -2.25 16.28
C ALA A 265 6.84 -1.57 16.14
N GLU A 266 7.83 -2.30 15.65
CA GLU A 266 9.18 -1.76 15.40
C GLU A 266 9.17 -0.66 14.34
N SER A 267 8.37 -0.80 13.28
CA SER A 267 8.26 0.21 12.23
C SER A 267 7.51 1.44 12.69
N LEU A 268 6.45 1.28 13.50
CA LEU A 268 5.79 2.42 14.13
C LEU A 268 6.72 3.11 15.15
N TYR A 269 7.57 2.34 15.84
CA TYR A 269 8.57 2.92 16.74
C TYR A 269 9.58 3.77 15.95
N GLU A 270 10.07 3.29 14.82
CA GLU A 270 10.92 4.09 13.92
C GLU A 270 10.20 5.34 13.40
N ALA A 271 8.91 5.25 13.05
CA ALA A 271 8.11 6.41 12.69
C ALA A 271 8.02 7.45 13.84
N ALA A 272 7.85 7.00 15.09
CA ALA A 272 7.87 7.88 16.25
C ALA A 272 9.24 8.57 16.41
N ARG A 273 10.35 7.83 16.23
CA ARG A 273 11.71 8.39 16.28
C ARG A 273 11.99 9.35 15.13
N TYR A 274 11.42 9.10 13.95
CA TYR A 274 11.45 10.01 12.82
C TYR A 274 10.77 11.34 13.16
N TYR A 275 9.59 11.33 13.78
CA TYR A 275 8.95 12.58 14.24
C TYR A 275 9.71 13.23 15.40
N ALA A 276 10.28 12.44 16.31
CA ALA A 276 11.12 12.92 17.41
C ALA A 276 12.45 13.53 16.92
N GLN A 277 12.86 13.17 15.70
CA GLN A 277 14.13 13.58 15.08
C GLN A 277 15.34 13.23 15.95
N ILE A 278 15.34 11.99 16.46
CA ILE A 278 16.45 11.36 17.18
C ILE A 278 17.07 10.27 16.28
N PRO A 279 18.26 9.72 16.62
CA PRO A 279 18.87 8.66 15.84
C PRO A 279 17.92 7.48 15.60
N PRO A 280 17.93 6.83 14.42
CA PRO A 280 17.21 5.58 14.20
C PRO A 280 17.47 4.53 15.30
N ALA A 281 16.46 3.74 15.64
CA ALA A 281 16.64 2.63 16.59
C ALA A 281 17.41 1.47 15.96
N TYR A 282 17.16 1.21 14.68
CA TYR A 282 17.70 0.10 13.94
C TYR A 282 18.60 0.59 12.80
N ALA A 283 19.61 -0.20 12.45
CA ALA A 283 20.49 0.14 11.33
C ALA A 283 19.71 0.10 10.00
N GLY A 284 19.89 1.10 9.14
CA GLY A 284 19.25 1.14 7.82
C GLY A 284 17.80 1.64 7.79
N SER A 285 17.32 2.35 8.82
CA SER A 285 16.02 3.04 8.81
C SER A 285 16.02 4.35 7.99
N ASP A 286 17.20 4.72 7.45
CA ASP A 286 17.47 5.66 6.36
C ASP A 286 16.97 7.12 6.46
N TYR A 287 16.42 7.56 7.60
CA TYR A 287 16.12 8.99 7.80
C TYR A 287 17.28 9.77 8.44
N SER A 288 17.40 11.05 8.07
CA SER A 288 18.40 11.94 8.65
C SER A 288 17.81 12.84 9.72
N TYR A 289 18.13 12.55 10.98
CA TYR A 289 17.58 13.24 12.16
C TYR A 289 18.23 14.61 12.46
N ASN A 290 19.41 14.86 11.89
CA ASN A 290 20.21 16.07 12.10
C ASN A 290 20.22 17.02 10.88
N VAL A 291 19.42 16.74 9.85
CA VAL A 291 19.31 17.58 8.66
C VAL A 291 18.03 18.41 8.75
N THR A 292 18.17 19.72 8.96
CA THR A 292 17.04 20.65 9.14
C THR A 292 15.96 20.50 8.06
N ASN A 293 16.35 20.39 6.79
CA ASN A 293 15.40 20.30 5.68
C ASN A 293 14.70 18.92 5.53
N ARG A 294 15.05 17.93 6.37
CA ARG A 294 14.41 16.61 6.46
C ARG A 294 13.58 16.44 7.74
N ASP A 295 13.57 17.46 8.59
CA ASP A 295 12.76 17.48 9.80
C ASP A 295 11.27 17.69 9.44
N PRO A 296 10.34 16.81 9.87
CA PRO A 296 8.91 16.94 9.56
C PRO A 296 8.30 18.28 9.99
N TYR A 297 8.83 18.90 11.05
CA TYR A 297 8.34 20.17 11.54
C TYR A 297 9.01 21.38 10.88
N TYR A 298 9.97 21.17 9.98
CA TYR A 298 10.59 22.24 9.20
C TYR A 298 9.90 22.40 7.84
N PHE A 299 9.26 23.54 7.63
CA PHE A 299 8.58 23.86 6.38
C PHE A 299 9.54 24.65 5.49
N ARG A 300 9.87 24.09 4.33
CA ARG A 300 10.83 24.70 3.37
C ARG A 300 10.25 25.88 2.62
N GLN A 301 8.96 25.80 2.27
CA GLN A 301 8.23 26.81 1.50
C GLN A 301 6.75 26.82 1.97
N PRO A 302 6.47 27.28 3.20
CA PRO A 302 5.09 27.41 3.66
C PRO A 302 4.37 28.52 2.89
N ASP A 303 3.12 28.30 2.47
CA ASP A 303 2.39 29.25 1.62
C ASP A 303 2.08 30.60 2.30
N TRP A 304 2.13 30.63 3.64
CA TRP A 304 1.78 31.80 4.45
C TRP A 304 2.98 32.65 4.88
N VAL A 305 4.22 32.21 4.65
CA VAL A 305 5.42 33.04 4.87
C VAL A 305 6.46 32.86 3.79
N SER A 306 7.21 33.92 3.48
CA SER A 306 8.24 33.92 2.43
C SER A 306 9.56 33.22 2.81
N ARG A 307 9.65 32.60 3.99
CA ARG A 307 10.88 31.99 4.50
C ARG A 307 10.63 30.62 5.10
N ALA A 308 11.60 29.73 4.93
CA ALA A 308 11.60 28.44 5.61
C ALA A 308 11.67 28.62 7.14
N GLN A 309 10.92 27.83 7.89
CA GLN A 309 10.88 27.91 9.36
C GLN A 309 10.35 26.61 9.98
N TYR A 310 10.63 26.42 11.27
CA TYR A 310 9.95 25.42 12.08
C TYR A 310 8.50 25.84 12.36
N VAL A 311 7.58 24.88 12.31
CA VAL A 311 6.15 25.07 12.61
C VAL A 311 5.76 24.07 13.71
N PRO A 312 5.80 24.49 14.98
CA PRO A 312 5.59 23.58 16.12
C PRO A 312 4.14 23.13 16.29
N CYS A 313 3.15 23.92 15.85
CA CYS A 313 1.73 23.59 15.92
C CYS A 313 1.24 22.94 14.62
N CYS A 314 1.83 21.81 14.24
CA CYS A 314 1.43 21.03 13.07
C CYS A 314 0.91 19.66 13.53
N LYS A 315 -0.29 19.27 13.10
CA LYS A 315 -0.81 17.92 13.38
C LYS A 315 -0.02 16.89 12.58
N SER A 316 0.43 15.84 13.25
CA SER A 316 1.21 14.76 12.66
C SER A 316 0.49 13.43 12.81
N PHE A 317 0.45 12.64 11.74
CA PHE A 317 -0.23 11.35 11.69
C PHE A 317 0.70 10.30 11.11
N VAL A 318 0.61 9.07 11.62
CA VAL A 318 1.14 7.88 10.96
C VAL A 318 -0.06 7.05 10.52
N ILE A 319 -0.10 6.65 9.25
CA ILE A 319 -1.13 5.75 8.72
C ILE A 319 -0.43 4.51 8.19
N ILE A 320 -0.74 3.36 8.79
CA ILE A 320 -0.17 2.06 8.42
C ILE A 320 -1.14 1.34 7.49
N PHE A 321 -0.65 0.90 6.32
CA PHE A 321 -1.39 0.08 5.37
C PHE A 321 -0.78 -1.31 5.37
N THR A 322 -1.41 -2.24 6.09
CA THR A 322 -0.92 -3.61 6.26
C THR A 322 -2.02 -4.63 6.04
N ASP A 323 -1.65 -5.81 5.56
CA ASP A 323 -2.56 -6.94 5.47
C ASP A 323 -2.67 -7.75 6.78
N GLY A 324 -1.93 -7.34 7.81
CA GLY A 324 -2.23 -7.68 9.19
C GLY A 324 -1.05 -8.29 9.96
N GLU A 325 -1.25 -9.53 10.41
CA GLU A 325 -0.52 -10.16 11.52
C GLU A 325 1.00 -9.87 11.56
N PRO A 326 1.52 -9.32 12.67
CA PRO A 326 2.94 -8.98 12.78
C PRO A 326 3.83 -10.24 12.75
N THR A 327 4.99 -10.11 12.12
CA THR A 327 6.03 -11.14 12.05
C THR A 327 7.41 -10.49 12.12
N GLN A 328 8.36 -11.12 12.84
CA GLN A 328 9.65 -10.52 13.20
C GLN A 328 9.43 -9.12 13.82
N ASP A 329 8.67 -9.06 14.90
CA ASP A 329 8.21 -7.81 15.52
C ASP A 329 8.37 -7.88 17.05
N ASP A 330 9.54 -8.27 17.54
CA ASP A 330 9.80 -8.50 18.96
C ASP A 330 10.88 -7.59 19.56
N ASN A 331 11.54 -6.75 18.75
CA ASN A 331 12.66 -5.92 19.14
C ASN A 331 12.29 -4.45 19.42
N VAL A 332 11.19 -4.20 20.14
CA VAL A 332 10.89 -2.86 20.67
C VAL A 332 11.46 -2.72 22.09
N PRO A 333 11.80 -1.49 22.55
CA PRO A 333 12.35 -1.29 23.90
C PRO A 333 11.45 -1.91 24.99
N PRO A 334 12.01 -2.59 26.01
CA PRO A 334 11.21 -3.26 27.04
C PRO A 334 10.20 -2.36 27.76
N ALA A 335 10.53 -1.06 27.91
CA ALA A 335 9.64 -0.09 28.53
C ALA A 335 8.39 0.25 27.67
N LEU A 336 8.40 -0.11 26.38
CA LEU A 336 7.28 0.06 25.46
C LEU A 336 6.50 -1.22 25.18
N GLN A 337 6.96 -2.40 25.63
CA GLN A 337 6.31 -3.69 25.31
C GLN A 337 4.98 -3.92 26.03
N ASP A 338 4.69 -3.16 27.09
CA ASP A 338 3.45 -3.26 27.91
C ASP A 338 3.00 -1.86 28.38
N TYR A 339 3.32 -0.82 27.61
CA TYR A 339 3.17 0.57 28.04
C TYR A 339 1.72 1.01 28.23
N ALA A 340 0.79 0.46 27.43
CA ALA A 340 -0.62 0.84 27.42
C ALA A 340 -1.51 -0.06 28.30
N HIS A 341 -0.95 -1.01 29.05
CA HIS A 341 -1.67 -1.91 29.96
C HIS A 341 -2.69 -1.20 30.85
N ALA A 342 -2.33 -0.06 31.43
CA ALA A 342 -3.25 0.70 32.29
C ALA A 342 -4.54 1.18 31.57
N VAL A 343 -4.54 1.20 30.23
CA VAL A 343 -5.65 1.69 29.39
C VAL A 343 -6.46 0.54 28.79
N HIS A 344 -5.79 -0.48 28.25
CA HIS A 344 -6.45 -1.58 27.52
C HIS A 344 -6.60 -2.88 28.33
N GLY A 345 -5.94 -2.99 29.49
CA GLY A 345 -5.96 -4.17 30.35
C GLY A 345 -4.67 -4.96 30.32
N ALA A 346 -4.60 -6.05 31.09
CA ALA A 346 -3.39 -6.88 31.13
C ALA A 346 -3.25 -7.69 29.84
N HIS A 347 -2.04 -7.73 29.28
CA HIS A 347 -1.71 -8.63 28.19
C HIS A 347 -1.68 -10.09 28.67
N CYS A 348 -2.21 -11.00 27.86
CA CYS A 348 -2.23 -12.41 28.25
C CYS A 348 -0.81 -13.00 28.21
N SER A 349 -0.47 -13.73 29.26
CA SER A 349 0.83 -14.39 29.38
C SER A 349 0.64 -15.90 29.20
N GLY A 350 0.90 -16.40 28.00
CA GLY A 350 0.90 -17.86 27.74
C GLY A 350 0.53 -18.27 26.33
N ALA A 351 1.08 -19.42 25.90
CA ALA A 351 0.90 -20.01 24.57
C ALA A 351 -0.44 -20.77 24.36
N THR A 352 -1.38 -20.69 25.30
CA THR A 352 -2.59 -21.53 25.28
C THR A 352 -3.85 -20.72 25.00
N THR A 353 -4.63 -21.19 24.04
CA THR A 353 -5.99 -20.76 23.64
C THR A 353 -7.06 -20.89 24.74
N ALA A 354 -6.66 -21.06 26.00
CA ALA A 354 -7.51 -21.43 27.13
C ALA A 354 -7.63 -20.33 28.20
N ASP A 355 -6.91 -19.22 28.07
CA ASP A 355 -7.04 -18.08 28.99
C ASP A 355 -8.20 -17.18 28.49
N PRO A 356 -9.21 -16.81 29.31
CA PRO A 356 -10.30 -15.90 28.93
C PRO A 356 -9.83 -14.45 28.75
N CYS A 357 -8.54 -14.24 28.47
CA CYS A 357 -8.00 -12.93 28.21
C CYS A 357 -8.49 -12.45 26.84
N THR A 358 -9.40 -11.50 26.93
CA THR A 358 -9.87 -10.66 25.84
C THR A 358 -9.29 -9.28 26.14
N PRO A 359 -8.57 -8.65 25.19
CA PRO A 359 -8.82 -8.70 23.75
C PRO A 359 -7.68 -9.19 22.82
N HIS A 360 -6.48 -9.56 23.31
CA HIS A 360 -5.30 -9.75 22.43
C HIS A 360 -4.92 -11.22 22.17
N LYS A 361 -4.45 -11.50 20.95
CA LYS A 361 -3.84 -12.78 20.57
C LYS A 361 -2.50 -12.93 21.31
N THR A 362 -2.13 -14.13 21.75
CA THR A 362 -0.81 -14.39 22.38
C THR A 362 0.07 -15.35 21.60
N ASN A 363 -0.48 -16.01 20.58
CA ASN A 363 0.19 -17.03 19.79
C ASN A 363 0.50 -16.51 18.38
N TYR A 364 1.24 -15.42 18.31
CA TYR A 364 1.75 -14.92 17.03
C TYR A 364 2.77 -15.90 16.44
N ALA A 365 2.69 -16.13 15.13
CA ALA A 365 3.69 -16.92 14.42
C ALA A 365 4.95 -16.08 14.14
N ASN A 366 6.07 -16.75 13.82
CA ASN A 366 7.27 -16.12 13.26
C ASN A 366 7.78 -14.90 14.05
N ASN A 367 7.85 -14.99 15.38
CA ASN A 367 8.31 -13.88 16.23
C ASN A 367 7.44 -12.61 16.14
N GLY A 368 6.14 -12.74 15.87
CA GLY A 368 5.21 -11.62 16.00
C GLY A 368 4.91 -11.27 17.47
N SER A 369 4.37 -10.08 17.71
CA SER A 369 4.00 -9.60 19.05
C SER A 369 2.70 -8.80 19.02
N HIS A 370 2.21 -8.40 20.20
CA HIS A 370 1.09 -7.45 20.30
C HIS A 370 1.54 -5.99 20.37
N TYR A 371 2.84 -5.68 20.43
CA TYR A 371 3.39 -4.41 20.92
C TYR A 371 2.98 -3.14 20.15
N LEU A 372 2.31 -3.29 19.00
CA LEU A 372 1.90 -2.19 18.14
C LEU A 372 1.02 -1.18 18.88
N ASP A 373 0.08 -1.64 19.70
CA ASP A 373 -0.84 -0.78 20.45
C ASP A 373 -0.13 0.00 21.56
N ASP A 374 0.82 -0.62 22.25
CA ASP A 374 1.65 0.02 23.27
C ASP A 374 2.55 1.12 22.67
N VAL A 375 3.20 0.83 21.53
CA VAL A 375 3.98 1.83 20.79
C VAL A 375 3.09 2.95 20.24
N ALA A 376 1.90 2.61 19.72
CA ALA A 376 0.94 3.60 19.24
C ALA A 376 0.47 4.52 20.36
N TYR A 377 0.16 3.98 21.54
CA TYR A 377 -0.24 4.75 22.70
C TYR A 377 0.90 5.65 23.20
N TYR A 378 2.13 5.15 23.23
CA TYR A 378 3.31 5.96 23.54
C TYR A 378 3.45 7.15 22.58
N ALA A 379 3.44 6.89 21.27
CA ALA A 379 3.57 7.92 20.24
C ALA A 379 2.40 8.91 20.27
N HIS A 380 1.21 8.47 20.66
CA HIS A 380 0.01 9.30 20.75
C HIS A 380 -0.09 10.13 22.03
N THR A 381 0.55 9.73 23.13
CA THR A 381 0.41 10.42 24.43
C THR A 381 1.68 11.16 24.85
N THR A 382 2.80 10.88 24.21
CA THR A 382 4.08 11.51 24.51
C THR A 382 4.36 12.66 23.56
N ASP A 383 4.81 13.79 24.09
CA ASP A 383 5.39 14.83 23.25
C ASP A 383 6.75 14.36 22.71
N LEU A 384 6.85 14.09 21.42
CA LEU A 384 8.06 13.53 20.81
C LEU A 384 9.17 14.58 20.59
N ARG A 385 8.90 15.87 20.80
CA ARG A 385 9.85 16.97 20.51
C ARG A 385 10.26 17.73 21.76
N GLN A 386 10.66 17.00 22.79
CA GLN A 386 11.18 17.54 24.04
C GLN A 386 12.67 17.20 24.23
N ALA A 387 13.34 17.85 25.18
CA ALA A 387 14.77 17.65 25.44
C ALA A 387 15.15 16.22 25.90
N THR A 388 14.23 15.50 26.54
CA THR A 388 14.42 14.10 26.95
C THR A 388 13.12 13.35 26.76
N LEU A 389 13.16 12.26 25.99
CA LEU A 389 11.98 11.44 25.77
C LEU A 389 11.65 10.64 27.03
N PRO A 390 10.46 10.82 27.63
CA PRO A 390 10.04 10.05 28.79
C PRO A 390 9.93 8.58 28.40
N VAL A 391 9.99 7.71 29.41
CA VAL A 391 9.99 6.23 29.28
C VAL A 391 11.30 5.69 28.72
N LEU A 392 11.79 6.26 27.61
CA LEU A 392 13.00 5.82 26.91
C LEU A 392 14.30 6.38 27.52
N SER A 393 14.22 7.51 28.24
CA SER A 393 15.39 8.21 28.81
C SER A 393 16.44 8.59 27.76
N GLU A 394 15.99 8.87 26.54
CA GLU A 394 16.85 9.27 25.43
C GLU A 394 16.89 10.79 25.27
N THR A 395 18.05 11.32 24.86
CA THR A 395 18.19 12.73 24.48
C THR A 395 17.33 13.02 23.25
N GLY A 396 16.36 13.92 23.40
CA GLY A 396 15.46 14.33 22.32
C GLY A 396 15.94 15.58 21.56
N LYS A 397 15.15 15.99 20.56
CA LYS A 397 15.37 17.22 19.78
C LYS A 397 14.25 18.21 20.06
N ASP A 398 14.49 19.08 21.04
CA ASP A 398 13.50 20.02 21.54
C ASP A 398 12.94 20.94 20.44
N LEU A 399 11.61 21.13 20.44
CA LEU A 399 10.90 22.10 19.61
C LEU A 399 9.85 22.79 20.47
N ALA A 400 9.97 24.10 20.63
CA ALA A 400 9.08 24.86 21.51
C ALA A 400 7.60 24.64 21.19
N GLY A 401 6.81 24.29 22.21
CA GLY A 401 5.38 23.98 22.10
C GLY A 401 5.09 22.53 22.51
N LEU A 402 3.84 22.11 22.37
CA LEU A 402 3.44 20.70 22.44
C LEU A 402 3.07 20.27 21.04
N GLN A 403 3.68 19.20 20.54
CA GLN A 403 3.36 18.65 19.21
C GLN A 403 2.16 17.71 19.23
N ASN A 404 1.69 17.38 20.44
CA ASN A 404 0.57 16.48 20.70
C ASN A 404 -0.60 17.24 21.33
N VAL A 405 -1.37 17.98 20.52
CA VAL A 405 -2.57 18.74 20.96
C VAL A 405 -3.79 18.39 20.12
#